data_AF-A0A820SBS5-F1
#
_entry.id   AF-A0A820SBS5-F1
#
_cell.length_a   1.000
_cell.length_b   1.000
_cell.length_c   1.000
_cell.angle_alpha   90.00
_cell.angle_beta   90.00
_cell.angle_gamma   90.00
#
_symmetry.space_group_name_H-M   'P 1'
#
loop_
_entity.id
_entity.type
_entity.pdbx_description
1 polymer ?
#
loop_
_entity_poly.entity_id
_entity_poly.type
_entity_poly.pdbx_seq_one_letter_code
_entity_poly.pdbx_strand_id
1 'polypeptide(L)'
;RNRISDDRSLFFQNNWEPTIHCQFERRIGNPGDGGKWICDVYRLRQMNTTDLLIYSFGSNGDFSFEKAVKDILPKAEIHTFDMQLYECPNDICTFHQARLGNGKDDHSKSLQTIMKELGHENRHMYEFLLW
;
A
#
# COMPACT_ATOMS: atom_id res chain seq x y z
N ARG A 1 33.29 12.06 -29.18
CA ARG A 1 32.77 12.77 -27.98
C ARG A 1 32.09 11.72 -27.10
N ASN A 2 32.82 11.17 -26.12
CA ASN A 2 32.28 10.15 -25.21
C ASN A 2 31.38 10.84 -24.19
N ARG A 3 30.06 10.58 -24.25
CA ARG A 3 29.15 10.90 -23.14
C ARG A 3 29.30 9.77 -22.13
N ILE A 4 30.06 10.05 -21.07
CA ILE A 4 29.98 9.28 -19.83
C ILE A 4 28.57 9.53 -19.30
N SER A 5 27.72 8.51 -19.31
CA SER A 5 26.39 8.56 -18.70
C SER A 5 26.57 8.68 -17.20
N ASP A 6 26.03 9.76 -16.63
CA ASP A 6 26.06 10.02 -15.19
C ASP A 6 25.06 9.11 -14.47
N ASP A 7 25.54 7.89 -14.17
CA ASP A 7 24.86 6.80 -13.46
C ASP A 7 24.34 7.24 -12.07
N ARG A 8 24.87 8.33 -11.51
CA ARG A 8 24.43 8.89 -10.23
C ARG A 8 23.03 9.49 -10.28
N SER A 9 22.60 10.00 -11.43
CA SER A 9 21.26 10.60 -11.58
C SER A 9 20.13 9.57 -11.55
N LEU A 10 20.43 8.32 -11.92
CA LEU A 10 19.48 7.21 -11.90
C LEU A 10 19.37 6.57 -10.50
N PHE A 11 20.42 6.62 -9.69
CA PHE A 11 20.37 6.12 -8.32
C PHE A 11 19.28 6.83 -7.51
N PHE A 12 19.26 8.16 -7.51
CA PHE A 12 18.23 8.91 -6.78
C PHE A 12 16.84 8.72 -7.37
N GLN A 13 16.67 8.60 -8.69
CA GLN A 13 15.35 8.33 -9.26
C GLN A 13 14.80 6.94 -8.88
N ASN A 14 15.68 5.96 -8.68
CA ASN A 14 15.30 4.58 -8.38
C ASN A 14 15.35 4.23 -6.87
N ASN A 15 15.97 5.06 -6.03
CA ASN A 15 16.17 4.81 -4.59
C ASN A 15 15.69 5.98 -3.71
N TRP A 16 15.08 7.01 -4.28
CA TRP A 16 14.48 8.10 -3.52
C TRP A 16 13.07 7.70 -3.08
N GLU A 17 12.97 7.27 -1.83
CA GLU A 17 11.69 7.26 -1.13
C GLU A 17 11.32 8.73 -0.81
N PRO A 18 10.16 9.24 -1.28
CA PRO A 18 9.73 10.57 -0.90
C PRO A 18 9.56 10.63 0.63
N THR A 19 10.40 11.42 1.30
CA THR A 19 10.23 11.73 2.71
C THR A 19 9.03 12.66 2.90
N ILE A 20 7.85 12.06 3.03
CA ILE A 20 6.65 12.75 3.50
C ILE A 20 6.81 12.93 5.01
N HIS A 21 7.47 14.01 5.42
CA HIS A 21 7.57 14.33 6.84
C HIS A 21 6.22 14.85 7.34
N CYS A 22 5.58 14.06 8.21
CA CYS A 22 4.47 14.54 9.02
C CYS A 22 4.88 14.55 10.49
N GLN A 23 4.29 15.47 11.26
CA GLN A 23 4.62 15.66 12.68
C GLN A 23 4.41 14.39 13.52
N PHE A 24 3.52 13.48 13.07
CA PHE A 24 3.16 12.25 13.77
C PHE A 24 3.32 11.02 12.87
N GLU A 25 4.50 10.85 12.28
CA GLU A 25 4.86 9.63 11.55
C GLU A 25 5.10 8.46 12.51
N ARG A 26 4.63 7.27 12.12
CA ARG A 26 4.92 6.04 12.85
C ARG A 26 5.17 4.90 11.88
N ARG A 27 6.23 4.15 12.16
CA ARG A 27 6.48 2.89 11.48
C ARG A 27 5.65 1.78 12.09
N ILE A 28 4.90 1.05 11.26
CA ILE A 28 4.08 -0.08 11.67
C ILE A 28 4.37 -1.30 10.80
N GLY A 29 4.17 -2.51 11.35
CA GLY A 29 4.62 -3.77 10.75
C GLY A 29 6.05 -4.16 11.16
N ASN A 30 6.56 -5.25 10.57
CA ASN A 30 7.87 -5.81 10.92
C ASN A 30 9.03 -4.82 10.70
N PRO A 31 10.13 -4.88 11.47
CA PRO A 31 11.37 -4.18 11.13
C PRO A 31 11.92 -4.65 9.77
N GLY A 32 12.49 -3.76 8.95
CA GLY A 32 12.99 -4.07 7.60
C GLY A 32 12.05 -3.57 6.48
N ASP A 33 11.82 -4.37 5.44
CA ASP A 33 11.04 -3.95 4.27
C ASP A 33 9.52 -4.09 4.46
N GLY A 34 9.08 -5.01 5.34
CA GLY A 34 7.66 -5.30 5.56
C GLY A 34 6.89 -4.21 6.32
N GLY A 35 7.59 -3.34 7.06
CA GLY A 35 6.95 -2.26 7.83
C GLY A 35 6.98 -0.92 7.10
N LYS A 36 5.93 -0.12 7.24
CA LYS A 36 5.76 1.16 6.56
C LYS A 36 5.56 2.32 7.51
N TRP A 37 6.00 3.50 7.07
CA TRP A 37 5.73 4.76 7.77
C TRP A 37 4.35 5.27 7.38
N ILE A 38 3.46 5.42 8.37
CA ILE A 38 2.15 6.05 8.21
C ILE A 38 2.11 7.37 8.98
N CYS A 39 1.51 8.36 8.35
CA CYS A 39 1.20 9.64 8.96
C CYS A 39 -0.14 9.64 9.69
N ASP A 40 -0.12 10.05 10.97
CA ASP A 40 -1.31 10.40 11.76
C ASP A 40 -2.42 9.32 11.77
N VAL A 41 -2.01 8.04 11.82
CA VAL A 41 -2.92 6.89 11.80
C VAL A 41 -3.95 6.92 12.95
N TYR A 42 -3.61 7.53 14.09
CA TYR A 42 -4.50 7.64 15.24
C TYR A 42 -5.62 8.65 15.06
N ARG A 43 -5.45 9.65 14.18
CA ARG A 43 -6.55 10.54 13.83
C ARG A 43 -7.63 9.79 13.07
N LEU A 44 -7.27 8.82 12.22
CA LEU A 44 -8.25 7.94 11.55
C LEU A 44 -9.08 7.14 12.56
N ARG A 45 -8.46 6.70 13.67
CA ARG A 45 -9.18 6.04 14.77
C ARG A 45 -10.24 6.93 15.41
N GLN A 46 -9.98 8.23 15.51
CA GLN A 46 -10.90 9.21 16.10
C GLN A 46 -12.04 9.60 15.16
N MET A 47 -11.85 9.47 13.84
CA MET A 47 -12.90 9.77 12.85
C MET A 47 -14.10 8.83 12.95
N ASN A 48 -13.98 7.71 13.70
CA ASN A 48 -15.05 6.71 13.94
C ASN A 48 -15.80 6.28 12.66
N THR A 49 -15.13 6.37 11.52
CA THR A 49 -15.67 5.99 10.22
C THR A 49 -15.61 4.48 10.14
N THR A 50 -16.77 3.83 10.12
CA THR A 50 -16.90 2.40 9.79
C THR A 50 -16.47 2.09 8.37
N ASP A 51 -16.26 3.12 7.55
CA ASP A 51 -16.08 3.00 6.10
C ASP A 51 -14.61 3.17 5.67
N LEU A 52 -13.64 3.04 6.60
CA LEU A 52 -12.21 3.15 6.30
C LEU A 52 -11.78 2.00 5.38
N LEU A 53 -11.57 2.34 4.11
CA LEU A 53 -11.06 1.43 3.09
C LEU A 53 -9.56 1.65 2.90
N ILE A 54 -8.78 0.58 3.05
CA ILE A 54 -7.33 0.60 2.95
C ILE A 54 -6.90 -0.36 1.85
N TYR A 55 -6.13 0.14 0.89
CA TYR A 55 -5.50 -0.68 -0.14
C TYR A 55 -4.01 -0.80 0.15
N SER A 56 -3.51 -2.04 0.13
CA SER A 56 -2.10 -2.38 0.35
C SER A 56 -1.58 -3.18 -0.84
N PHE A 57 -0.61 -2.65 -1.58
CA PHE A 57 -0.07 -3.30 -2.78
C PHE A 57 1.36 -3.78 -2.56
N GLY A 58 1.68 -5.01 -2.96
CA GLY A 58 3.05 -5.53 -2.95
C GLY A 58 3.46 -6.19 -1.62
N SER A 59 2.53 -6.90 -0.97
CA SER A 59 2.78 -7.56 0.33
C SER A 59 3.95 -8.54 0.32
N ASN A 60 4.23 -9.17 -0.82
CA ASN A 60 5.19 -10.26 -0.97
C ASN A 60 5.02 -11.36 0.11
N GLY A 61 3.78 -11.61 0.53
CA GLY A 61 3.43 -12.58 1.57
C GLY A 61 3.69 -12.12 3.02
N ASP A 62 4.22 -10.91 3.25
CA ASP A 62 4.33 -10.31 4.58
C ASP A 62 3.10 -9.44 4.87
N PHE A 63 2.25 -9.93 5.78
CA PHE A 63 1.02 -9.24 6.22
C PHE A 63 1.18 -8.51 7.56
N SER A 64 2.42 -8.29 8.02
CA SER A 64 2.69 -7.63 9.31
C SER A 64 2.21 -6.18 9.32
N PHE A 65 2.26 -5.51 8.18
CA PHE A 65 1.73 -4.17 8.00
C PHE A 65 0.21 -4.14 8.22
N GLU A 66 -0.53 -4.96 7.49
CA GLU A 66 -1.98 -5.05 7.56
C GLU A 66 -2.44 -5.44 8.96
N LYS A 67 -1.73 -6.37 9.59
CA LYS A 67 -1.99 -6.75 10.98
C LYS A 67 -1.82 -5.55 11.92
N ALA A 68 -0.73 -4.80 11.80
CA ALA A 68 -0.49 -3.63 12.64
C ALA A 68 -1.51 -2.50 12.38
N VAL A 69 -1.94 -2.31 11.13
CA VAL A 69 -3.06 -1.43 10.79
C VAL A 69 -4.34 -1.88 11.48
N LYS A 70 -4.66 -3.17 11.41
CA LYS A 70 -5.87 -3.75 12.00
C LYS A 70 -5.88 -3.62 13.53
N ASP A 71 -4.73 -3.74 14.19
CA ASP A 71 -4.61 -3.51 15.64
C ASP A 71 -4.94 -2.05 16.03
N ILE A 72 -4.59 -1.09 15.17
CA ILE A 72 -4.85 0.34 15.41
C ILE A 72 -6.27 0.74 14.97
N LEU A 73 -6.74 0.17 13.86
CA LEU A 73 -8.01 0.42 13.19
C LEU A 73 -8.79 -0.89 13.01
N PRO A 74 -9.36 -1.48 14.09
CA PRO A 74 -9.99 -2.81 14.02
C PRO A 74 -11.14 -2.92 13.01
N LYS A 75 -11.81 -1.80 12.74
CA LYS A 75 -12.95 -1.72 11.80
C LYS A 75 -12.53 -1.41 10.37
N ALA A 76 -11.26 -1.15 10.08
CA ALA A 76 -10.83 -0.86 8.73
C ALA A 76 -11.01 -2.10 7.82
N GLU A 77 -11.49 -1.85 6.62
CA GLU A 77 -11.57 -2.81 5.55
C GLU A 77 -10.27 -2.76 4.75
N ILE A 78 -9.51 -3.84 4.75
CA ILE A 78 -8.18 -3.89 4.14
C ILE A 78 -8.23 -4.84 2.95
N HIS A 79 -7.81 -4.34 1.79
CA HIS A 79 -7.60 -5.11 0.57
C HIS A 79 -6.12 -5.15 0.27
N THR A 80 -5.56 -6.35 0.22
CA THR A 80 -4.15 -6.56 -0.11
C THR A 80 -4.02 -7.16 -1.50
N PHE A 81 -3.10 -6.61 -2.28
CA PHE A 81 -2.91 -6.94 -3.68
C PHE A 81 -1.46 -7.38 -3.93
N ASP A 82 -1.28 -8.50 -4.60
CA ASP A 82 0.04 -8.94 -5.04
C ASP A 82 -0.02 -9.68 -6.38
N MET A 83 1.13 -9.82 -7.04
CA MET A 83 1.29 -10.62 -8.25
C MET A 83 1.22 -12.12 -7.95
N GLN A 84 1.80 -12.54 -6.82
CA GLN A 84 1.78 -13.92 -6.38
C GLN A 84 0.54 -14.19 -5.53
N LEU A 85 0.14 -15.46 -5.44
CA LEU A 85 -0.99 -15.85 -4.59
C LEU A 85 -0.47 -16.12 -3.18
N TYR A 86 -1.02 -15.40 -2.20
CA TYR A 86 -0.74 -15.59 -0.78
C TYR A 86 -2.05 -15.71 -0.01
N GLU A 87 -1.98 -16.31 1.17
CA GLU A 87 -3.11 -16.42 2.08
C GLU A 87 -3.00 -15.33 3.15
N CYS A 88 -3.86 -14.31 3.04
CA CYS A 88 -3.98 -13.33 4.10
C CYS A 88 -4.61 -13.97 5.34
N PRO A 89 -4.12 -13.68 6.56
CA PRO A 89 -4.75 -14.18 7.77
C PRO A 89 -6.22 -13.77 7.87
N ASN A 90 -7.05 -14.69 8.37
CA ASN A 90 -8.47 -14.45 8.61
C ASN A 90 -8.68 -13.19 9.47
N ASP A 91 -9.74 -12.44 9.18
CA ASP A 91 -10.12 -11.19 9.84
C ASP A 91 -9.12 -10.02 9.71
N ILE A 92 -8.02 -10.18 8.99
CA ILE A 92 -7.04 -9.11 8.75
C ILE A 92 -7.33 -8.37 7.44
N CYS A 93 -7.34 -9.09 6.32
CA CYS A 93 -7.52 -8.49 5.00
C CYS A 93 -8.18 -9.45 4.00
N THR A 94 -8.71 -8.87 2.92
CA THR A 94 -9.13 -9.63 1.74
C THR A 94 -8.01 -9.60 0.71
N PHE A 95 -7.52 -10.76 0.31
CA PHE A 95 -6.42 -10.87 -0.65
C PHE A 95 -6.91 -10.90 -2.10
N HIS A 96 -6.17 -10.22 -2.99
CA HIS A 96 -6.43 -10.15 -4.42
C HIS A 96 -5.14 -10.41 -5.20
N GLN A 97 -5.16 -11.36 -6.12
CA GLN A 97 -4.07 -11.51 -7.07
C GLN A 97 -4.19 -10.47 -8.18
N ALA A 98 -3.59 -9.30 -7.98
CA ALA A 98 -3.58 -8.22 -8.96
C ALA A 98 -2.33 -7.34 -8.82
N ARG A 99 -1.87 -6.82 -9.95
CA ARG A 99 -0.77 -5.86 -10.04
C ARG A 99 -1.32 -4.49 -10.42
N LEU A 100 -0.85 -3.44 -9.76
CA LEU A 100 -1.17 -2.07 -10.14
C LEU A 100 -0.38 -1.65 -11.39
N GLY A 101 -1.05 -1.01 -12.36
CA GLY A 101 -0.42 -0.51 -13.57
C GLY A 101 -1.43 0.00 -14.61
N ASN A 102 -0.99 0.19 -15.84
CA ASN A 102 -1.81 0.80 -16.90
C ASN A 102 -2.57 -0.21 -17.77
N GLY A 103 -2.40 -1.52 -17.52
CA GLY A 103 -3.15 -2.60 -18.16
C GLY A 103 -3.00 -2.75 -19.67
N LYS A 104 -2.01 -2.10 -20.28
CA LYS A 104 -1.79 -2.19 -21.73
C LYS A 104 -1.05 -3.46 -22.16
N ASP A 105 -0.08 -3.94 -21.37
CA ASP A 105 0.87 -4.95 -21.86
C ASP A 105 1.25 -6.05 -20.83
N ASP A 106 0.84 -5.96 -19.57
CA ASP A 106 1.35 -6.82 -18.48
C ASP A 106 0.26 -7.41 -17.57
N HIS A 107 -1.00 -7.39 -18.02
CA HIS A 107 -2.17 -7.77 -17.23
C HIS A 107 -2.35 -6.99 -15.91
N SER A 108 -1.63 -5.88 -15.73
CA SER A 108 -1.87 -4.98 -14.60
C SER A 108 -3.24 -4.32 -14.71
N LYS A 109 -3.76 -3.84 -13.58
CA LYS A 109 -5.00 -3.10 -13.52
C LYS A 109 -4.72 -1.70 -13.01
N SER A 110 -5.41 -0.72 -13.57
CA SER A 110 -5.39 0.62 -13.01
C SER A 110 -6.15 0.63 -11.68
N LEU A 111 -5.83 1.60 -10.83
CA LEU A 111 -6.53 1.78 -9.57
C LEU A 111 -8.04 1.96 -9.81
N GLN A 112 -8.43 2.69 -10.86
CA GLN A 112 -9.82 2.92 -11.23
C GLN A 112 -10.52 1.61 -11.61
N THR A 113 -9.83 0.74 -12.36
CA THR A 113 -10.37 -0.59 -12.70
C THR A 113 -10.58 -1.43 -11.44
N ILE A 114 -9.59 -1.46 -10.52
CA ILE A 114 -9.70 -2.19 -9.25
C ILE A 114 -10.86 -1.66 -8.41
N MET A 115 -10.97 -0.33 -8.26
CA MET A 115 -12.07 0.30 -7.52
C MET A 115 -13.44 -0.07 -8.11
N LYS A 116 -13.56 -0.09 -9.44
CA LYS A 116 -14.79 -0.47 -10.14
C LYS A 116 -15.16 -1.93 -9.93
N GLU A 117 -14.19 -2.84 -10.09
CA GLU A 117 -14.41 -4.27 -9.91
C GLU A 117 -14.82 -4.63 -8.46
N LEU A 118 -14.29 -3.89 -7.48
CA LEU A 118 -14.62 -4.06 -6.07
C LEU A 118 -15.84 -3.25 -5.62
N GLY A 119 -16.43 -2.42 -6.49
CA GLY A 119 -17.59 -1.59 -6.14
C GLY A 119 -17.27 -0.42 -5.19
N HIS A 120 -16.02 0.04 -5.19
CA HIS A 120 -15.49 1.08 -4.28
C HIS A 120 -15.42 2.48 -4.90
N GLU A 121 -16.04 2.71 -6.06
CA GLU A 121 -15.98 3.97 -6.83
C GLU A 121 -16.46 5.21 -6.05
N ASN A 122 -17.37 5.03 -5.08
CA ASN A 122 -17.95 6.12 -4.28
C ASN A 122 -17.46 6.14 -2.82
N ARG A 123 -16.34 5.46 -2.51
CA ARG A 123 -15.81 5.35 -1.15
C ARG A 123 -14.53 6.18 -0.98
N HIS A 124 -14.37 6.73 0.23
CA HIS A 124 -13.09 7.33 0.63
C HIS A 124 -12.08 6.23 0.94
N MET A 125 -10.96 6.27 0.23
CA MET A 125 -9.92 5.24 0.27
C MET A 125 -8.58 5.84 0.69
N TYR A 126 -7.83 5.08 1.48
CA TYR A 126 -6.44 5.34 1.80
C TYR A 126 -5.58 4.28 1.09
N GLU A 127 -4.77 4.73 0.14
CA GLU A 127 -3.87 3.87 -0.64
C GLU A 127 -2.47 3.87 0.00
N PHE A 128 -1.93 2.68 0.21
CA PHE A 128 -0.54 2.47 0.64
C PHE A 128 0.16 1.57 -0.37
N LEU A 129 1.21 2.11 -0.99
CA LEU A 129 2.06 1.36 -1.91
C LEU A 129 3.23 0.77 -1.12
N LEU A 130 3.37 -0.56 -1.12
CA LEU A 130 4.54 -1.23 -0.59
C LEU A 130 5.58 -1.30 -1.70
N TRP A 131 6.65 -0.51 -1.55
CA TRP A 131 7.93 -0.74 -2.24
C TRP A 131 8.81 -1.63 -1.36
#